data_AF-X1FQ14-F1
#
_entry.id   AF-X1FQ14-F1
#
_cell.length_a   1.000
_cell.length_b   1.000
_cell.length_c   1.000
_cell.angle_alpha   90.00
_cell.angle_beta   90.00
_cell.angle_gamma   90.00
#
_symmetry.space_group_name_H-M   'P 1'
#
loop_
_entity.id
_entity.type
_entity.pdbx_description
1 polymer ?
#
loop_
_entity_poly.entity_id
_entity_poly.type
_entity_poly.pdbx_seq_one_letter_code
_entity_poly.pdbx_strand_id
1 'polypeptide(L)'
;MVNLLEIIDRALEGPYTPENDFNLNIFVPKLREVIKKYEIKYDPENPLSCDDDLADSVFKAGIELFADVGIYCVDTERIIKFTEEEILESLAEAPSCPVFGEGSDAKALVARKPESDIAPWCFLGAGGAAVSNETLFESILEAYALFLPLANSITTPTIKHIEGRLVRTKSPLEIIACMRSSTLARSALRKGGRAGLPIMNSIASAVSDTAKIAGSQFGLRPTDGWLIGTISEMKINFERLNEIAYVRNLGGHIVAESAPILGGYC
;
A
#
# COMPACT_ATOMS: atom_id res chain seq x y z
N MET A 1 9.04 13.23 -14.77
CA MET A 1 8.21 12.65 -13.69
C MET A 1 6.80 13.21 -13.80
N VAL A 2 5.77 12.36 -13.83
CA VAL A 2 4.36 12.84 -13.76
C VAL A 2 4.09 13.40 -12.37
N ASN A 3 3.68 14.66 -12.29
CA ASN A 3 3.39 15.32 -11.03
C ASN A 3 2.02 14.85 -10.48
N LEU A 4 1.86 14.82 -9.16
CA LEU A 4 0.58 14.54 -8.50
C LEU A 4 -0.56 15.45 -8.98
N LEU A 5 -0.31 16.75 -9.22
CA LEU A 5 -1.35 17.65 -9.74
C LEU A 5 -1.84 17.20 -11.12
N GLU A 6 -0.92 16.76 -11.98
CA GLU A 6 -1.27 16.24 -13.29
C GLU A 6 -2.04 14.92 -13.20
N ILE A 7 -1.71 14.04 -12.24
CA ILE A 7 -2.51 12.85 -11.94
C ILE A 7 -3.92 13.22 -11.52
N ILE A 8 -4.08 14.26 -10.69
CA ILE A 8 -5.39 14.76 -10.25
C ILE A 8 -6.18 15.33 -11.44
N ASP A 9 -5.55 16.13 -12.29
CA ASP A 9 -6.18 16.67 -13.50
C ASP A 9 -6.64 15.54 -14.43
N ARG A 10 -5.79 14.53 -14.66
CA ARG A 10 -6.14 13.31 -15.42
C ARG A 10 -7.29 12.53 -14.76
N ALA A 11 -7.37 12.49 -13.43
CA ALA A 11 -8.48 11.84 -12.73
C ALA A 11 -9.80 12.60 -12.87
N LEU A 12 -9.77 13.93 -12.95
CA LEU A 12 -10.93 14.80 -13.07
C LEU A 12 -11.43 14.94 -14.53
N GLU A 13 -10.51 14.94 -15.48
CA GLU A 13 -10.77 15.33 -16.87
C GLU A 13 -10.48 14.21 -17.89
N GLY A 14 -9.84 13.11 -17.47
CA GLY A 14 -9.49 11.98 -18.34
C GLY A 14 -10.69 11.30 -18.99
N PRO A 15 -10.50 10.35 -19.91
CA PRO A 15 -11.59 9.73 -20.67
C PRO A 15 -12.64 9.09 -19.75
N TYR A 16 -13.91 9.46 -19.92
CA TYR A 16 -15.03 8.86 -19.21
C TYR A 16 -15.26 7.42 -19.70
N THR A 17 -15.52 6.49 -18.79
CA THR A 17 -15.84 5.10 -19.10
C THR A 17 -16.66 4.49 -17.95
N PRO A 18 -17.80 3.84 -18.18
CA PRO A 18 -18.48 3.10 -17.13
C PRO A 18 -17.60 1.98 -16.56
N GLU A 19 -17.66 1.72 -15.25
CA GLU A 19 -16.75 0.76 -14.60
C GLU A 19 -16.77 -0.64 -15.24
N ASN A 20 -17.97 -1.11 -15.60
CA ASN A 20 -18.12 -2.42 -16.25
C ASN A 20 -17.42 -2.49 -17.61
N ASP A 21 -17.44 -1.40 -18.37
CA ASP A 21 -16.77 -1.31 -19.66
C ASP A 21 -15.26 -1.21 -19.48
N PHE A 22 -14.77 -0.50 -18.45
CA PHE A 22 -13.35 -0.50 -18.11
C PHE A 22 -12.86 -1.92 -17.82
N ASN A 23 -13.60 -2.70 -17.01
CA ASN A 23 -13.19 -4.06 -16.67
C ASN A 23 -13.26 -5.00 -17.90
N LEU A 24 -14.42 -5.07 -18.56
CA LEU A 24 -14.71 -6.13 -19.53
C LEU A 24 -14.27 -5.79 -20.96
N ASN A 25 -14.22 -4.51 -21.33
CA ASN A 25 -13.96 -4.08 -22.70
C ASN A 25 -12.59 -3.44 -22.87
N ILE A 26 -11.93 -3.01 -21.78
CA ILE A 26 -10.59 -2.39 -21.83
C ILE A 26 -9.56 -3.31 -21.16
N PHE A 27 -9.69 -3.53 -19.85
CA PHE A 27 -8.69 -4.27 -19.06
C PHE A 27 -8.57 -5.74 -19.49
N VAL A 28 -9.66 -6.52 -19.43
CA VAL A 28 -9.66 -7.96 -19.74
C VAL A 28 -9.14 -8.25 -21.17
N PRO A 29 -9.60 -7.55 -22.22
CA PRO A 29 -9.12 -7.81 -23.57
C PRO A 29 -7.64 -7.50 -23.74
N LYS A 30 -7.16 -6.35 -23.22
CA LYS A 30 -5.74 -5.98 -23.35
C LYS A 30 -4.83 -6.92 -22.56
N LEU A 31 -5.25 -7.35 -21.36
CA LEU A 31 -4.52 -8.36 -20.59
C LEU A 31 -4.34 -9.66 -21.38
N ARG A 32 -5.41 -10.18 -21.98
CA ARG A 32 -5.35 -11.39 -22.82
C ARG A 32 -4.48 -11.19 -24.06
N GLU A 33 -4.53 -10.00 -24.66
CA GLU A 33 -3.69 -9.65 -25.80
C GLU A 33 -2.21 -9.70 -25.44
N VAL A 34 -1.78 -9.02 -24.37
CA VAL A 34 -0.36 -8.98 -23.98
C VAL A 34 0.14 -10.36 -23.53
N ILE A 35 -0.67 -11.14 -22.80
CA ILE A 35 -0.32 -12.51 -22.41
C ILE A 35 -0.03 -13.36 -23.65
N LYS A 36 -0.88 -13.26 -24.68
CA LYS A 36 -0.70 -13.98 -25.94
C LYS A 36 0.50 -13.45 -26.73
N LYS A 37 0.67 -12.13 -26.82
CA LYS A 37 1.74 -11.47 -27.58
C LYS A 37 3.13 -11.85 -27.07
N TYR A 38 3.29 -11.92 -25.75
CA TYR A 38 4.55 -12.25 -25.07
C TYR A 38 4.66 -13.74 -24.70
N GLU A 39 3.71 -14.57 -25.16
CA GLU A 39 3.68 -16.02 -24.93
C GLU A 39 3.83 -16.45 -23.46
N ILE A 40 3.31 -15.64 -22.53
CA ILE A 40 3.45 -15.84 -21.09
C ILE A 40 2.65 -17.09 -20.67
N LYS A 41 3.34 -18.05 -20.04
CA LYS A 41 2.75 -19.29 -19.55
C LYS A 41 3.23 -19.58 -18.13
N TYR A 42 2.28 -19.90 -17.25
CA TYR A 42 2.58 -20.35 -15.90
C TYR A 42 2.92 -21.84 -15.91
N ASP A 43 4.05 -22.21 -15.30
CA ASP A 43 4.45 -23.59 -15.06
C ASP A 43 4.20 -23.94 -13.57
N PRO A 44 3.19 -24.78 -13.26
CA PRO A 44 2.90 -25.16 -11.89
C PRO A 44 3.97 -26.05 -11.26
N GLU A 45 4.78 -26.77 -12.06
CA GLU A 45 5.87 -27.60 -11.55
C GLU A 45 7.11 -26.75 -11.22
N ASN A 46 7.22 -25.56 -11.83
CA ASN A 46 8.25 -24.58 -11.56
C ASN A 46 7.66 -23.19 -11.25
N PRO A 47 6.99 -23.00 -10.09
CA PRO A 47 6.32 -21.75 -9.75
C PRO A 47 7.27 -20.57 -9.54
N LEU A 48 8.56 -20.85 -9.31
CA LEU A 48 9.63 -19.85 -9.26
C LEU A 48 10.52 -20.02 -10.50
N SER A 49 10.11 -19.40 -11.59
CA SER A 49 10.88 -19.47 -12.84
C SER A 49 12.29 -18.89 -12.66
N CYS A 50 13.29 -19.60 -13.20
CA CYS A 50 14.67 -19.12 -13.35
C CYS A 50 14.96 -18.69 -14.80
N ASP A 51 13.91 -18.51 -15.61
CA ASP A 51 13.99 -18.06 -17.01
C ASP A 51 13.96 -16.53 -17.06
N ASP A 52 15.14 -15.94 -17.30
CA ASP A 52 15.29 -14.48 -17.43
C ASP A 52 14.52 -13.91 -18.64
N ASP A 53 14.37 -14.66 -19.73
CA ASP A 53 13.62 -14.22 -20.91
C ASP A 53 12.12 -14.11 -20.62
N LEU A 54 11.60 -15.04 -19.80
CA LEU A 54 10.23 -14.96 -19.30
C LEU A 54 10.05 -13.74 -18.39
N ALA A 55 11.02 -13.46 -17.49
CA ALA A 55 10.96 -12.29 -16.61
C ALA A 55 10.92 -10.97 -17.42
N ASP A 56 11.78 -10.85 -18.43
CA ASP A 56 11.79 -9.72 -19.37
C ASP A 56 10.48 -9.58 -20.14
N SER A 57 9.90 -10.71 -20.57
CA SER A 57 8.65 -10.74 -21.31
C SER A 57 7.46 -10.30 -20.43
N VAL A 58 7.41 -10.75 -19.18
CA VAL A 58 6.42 -10.31 -18.19
C VAL A 58 6.56 -8.82 -17.88
N PHE A 59 7.79 -8.33 -17.72
CA PHE A 59 8.04 -6.90 -17.48
C PHE A 59 7.53 -6.05 -18.65
N LYS A 60 7.91 -6.39 -19.89
CA LYS A 60 7.46 -5.69 -21.10
C LYS A 60 5.94 -5.74 -21.27
N ALA A 61 5.32 -6.89 -21.02
CA ALA A 61 3.87 -7.05 -21.05
C ALA A 61 3.17 -6.16 -20.00
N GLY A 62 3.75 -6.04 -18.80
CA GLY A 62 3.22 -5.18 -17.73
C GLY A 62 3.30 -3.70 -18.08
N ILE A 63 4.41 -3.24 -18.68
CA ILE A 63 4.55 -1.85 -19.15
C ILE A 63 3.53 -1.55 -20.25
N GLU A 64 3.41 -2.42 -21.26
CA GLU A 64 2.44 -2.25 -22.35
C GLU A 64 1.00 -2.27 -21.85
N LEU A 65 0.67 -3.20 -20.95
CA LEU A 65 -0.65 -3.27 -20.32
C LEU A 65 -0.98 -1.97 -19.59
N PHE A 66 -0.05 -1.47 -18.77
CA PHE A 66 -0.27 -0.28 -17.96
C PHE A 66 -0.38 0.99 -18.81
N ALA A 67 0.47 1.14 -19.84
CA ALA A 67 0.40 2.27 -20.76
C ALA A 67 -0.92 2.29 -21.56
N ASP A 68 -1.37 1.13 -22.02
CA ASP A 68 -2.60 1.01 -22.80
C ASP A 68 -3.85 1.19 -21.93
N VAL A 69 -3.92 0.53 -20.77
CA VAL A 69 -5.12 0.54 -19.91
C VAL A 69 -5.19 1.80 -19.05
N GLY A 70 -4.10 2.17 -18.38
CA GLY A 70 -4.08 3.22 -17.35
C GLY A 70 -4.69 2.77 -16.02
N ILE A 71 -5.03 3.75 -15.16
CA ILE A 71 -5.70 3.53 -13.87
C ILE A 71 -7.10 4.14 -13.90
N TYR A 72 -8.12 3.39 -13.51
CA TYR A 72 -9.49 3.87 -13.41
C TYR A 72 -9.76 4.57 -12.06
N CYS A 73 -10.24 5.81 -12.11
CA CYS A 73 -10.70 6.56 -10.94
C CYS A 73 -12.20 6.33 -10.74
N VAL A 74 -12.55 5.66 -9.65
CA VAL A 74 -13.94 5.24 -9.36
C VAL A 74 -14.86 6.43 -9.13
N ASP A 75 -14.41 7.47 -8.42
CA ASP A 75 -15.26 8.62 -8.07
C ASP A 75 -15.66 9.48 -9.27
N THR A 76 -14.87 9.46 -10.35
CA THR A 76 -15.11 10.26 -11.57
C THR A 76 -15.52 9.44 -12.77
N GLU A 77 -15.44 8.11 -12.67
CA GLU A 77 -15.61 7.17 -13.78
C GLU A 77 -14.71 7.51 -14.98
N ARG A 78 -13.45 7.85 -14.69
CA ARG A 78 -12.47 8.30 -15.70
C ARG A 78 -11.18 7.52 -15.63
N ILE A 79 -10.48 7.45 -16.75
CA ILE A 79 -9.19 6.77 -16.87
C ILE A 79 -8.03 7.77 -16.79
N ILE A 80 -7.12 7.53 -15.86
CA ILE A 80 -5.83 8.19 -15.74
C ILE A 80 -4.86 7.45 -16.67
N LYS A 81 -4.55 8.05 -17.82
CA LYS A 81 -3.62 7.48 -18.81
C LYS A 81 -2.17 7.86 -18.50
N PHE A 82 -1.24 7.01 -18.92
CA PHE A 82 0.20 7.23 -18.82
C PHE A 82 0.86 6.80 -20.12
N THR A 83 1.95 7.48 -20.50
CA THR A 83 2.79 7.04 -21.61
C THR A 83 3.83 6.01 -21.13
N GLU A 84 4.40 5.24 -22.05
CA GLU A 84 5.47 4.31 -21.72
C GLU A 84 6.69 5.04 -21.13
N GLU A 85 7.03 6.20 -21.68
CA GLU A 85 8.12 7.05 -21.22
C GLU A 85 7.90 7.52 -19.78
N GLU A 86 6.68 7.97 -19.44
CA GLU A 86 6.32 8.40 -18.08
C GLU A 86 6.46 7.27 -17.06
N ILE A 87 6.09 6.04 -17.45
CA ILE A 87 6.19 4.86 -16.59
C ILE A 87 7.66 4.52 -16.35
N LEU A 88 8.46 4.44 -17.41
CA LEU A 88 9.89 4.10 -17.33
C LEU A 88 10.68 5.17 -16.57
N GLU A 89 10.38 6.45 -16.78
CA GLU A 89 10.98 7.55 -16.02
C GLU A 89 10.65 7.43 -14.51
N SER A 90 9.38 7.15 -14.19
CA SER A 90 8.95 6.97 -12.79
C SER A 90 9.62 5.78 -12.11
N LEU A 91 9.85 4.68 -12.84
CA LEU A 91 10.58 3.52 -12.34
C LEU A 91 12.07 3.84 -12.11
N ALA A 92 12.69 4.61 -12.99
CA ALA A 92 14.10 5.01 -12.86
C ALA A 92 14.34 5.94 -11.66
N GLU A 93 13.37 6.79 -11.34
CA GLU A 93 13.44 7.76 -10.23
C GLU A 93 12.89 7.21 -8.91
N ALA A 94 12.40 5.97 -8.88
CA ALA A 94 11.84 5.36 -7.68
C ALA A 94 12.88 5.28 -6.54
N PRO A 95 12.48 5.53 -5.27
CA PRO A 95 13.42 5.45 -4.14
C PRO A 95 14.05 4.07 -4.01
N SER A 96 15.39 4.01 -3.97
CA SER A 96 16.14 2.75 -3.93
C SER A 96 16.46 2.23 -2.52
N CYS A 97 16.46 3.13 -1.53
CA CYS A 97 16.82 2.82 -0.14
C CYS A 97 16.11 3.72 0.90
N PRO A 98 14.77 3.84 0.89
CA PRO A 98 14.06 4.62 1.90
C PRO A 98 14.35 4.08 3.32
N VAL A 99 14.57 5.00 4.26
CA VAL A 99 14.89 4.67 5.66
C VAL A 99 13.63 4.81 6.51
N PHE A 100 13.22 3.70 7.12
CA PHE A 100 12.10 3.67 8.04
C PHE A 100 12.59 3.59 9.49
N GLY A 101 11.81 4.15 10.40
CA GLY A 101 12.08 4.14 11.83
C GLY A 101 13.03 5.25 12.29
N GLU A 102 13.35 5.22 13.58
CA GLU A 102 14.23 6.20 14.22
C GLU A 102 15.22 5.54 15.18
N GLY A 103 16.33 6.23 15.48
CA GLY A 103 17.31 5.76 16.45
C GLY A 103 17.88 4.37 16.11
N SER A 104 17.94 3.49 17.10
CA SER A 104 18.46 2.13 16.94
C SER A 104 17.59 1.21 16.08
N ASP A 105 16.34 1.60 15.82
CA ASP A 105 15.42 0.84 14.97
C ASP A 105 15.39 1.34 13.53
N ALA A 106 16.08 2.45 13.22
CA ALA A 106 16.12 3.01 11.87
C ALA A 106 16.86 2.06 10.91
N LYS A 107 16.22 1.71 9.79
CA LYS A 107 16.81 0.79 8.80
C LYS A 107 16.35 1.12 7.40
N ALA A 108 17.26 1.02 6.43
CA ALA A 108 16.95 1.16 5.01
C ALA A 108 16.22 -0.09 4.48
N LEU A 109 15.10 0.11 3.81
CA LEU A 109 14.46 -0.90 2.98
C LEU A 109 15.16 -0.91 1.62
N VAL A 110 15.89 -1.98 1.31
CA VAL A 110 16.68 -2.10 0.07
C VAL A 110 16.12 -3.18 -0.84
N ALA A 111 16.23 -2.96 -2.15
CA ALA A 111 15.88 -3.97 -3.15
C ALA A 111 16.78 -5.21 -3.01
N ARG A 112 16.19 -6.39 -3.25
CA ARG A 112 16.90 -7.67 -3.27
C ARG A 112 16.79 -8.27 -4.67
N LYS A 113 17.89 -8.80 -5.18
CA LYS A 113 17.87 -9.62 -6.39
C LYS A 113 17.50 -11.06 -6.04
N PRO A 114 17.06 -11.88 -7.02
CA PRO A 114 17.01 -13.33 -6.86
C PRO A 114 18.34 -13.85 -6.25
N GLU A 115 18.24 -14.82 -5.35
CA GLU A 115 19.38 -15.45 -4.65
C GLU A 115 20.24 -14.51 -3.77
N SER A 116 19.81 -13.26 -3.55
CA SER A 116 20.54 -12.33 -2.68
C SER A 116 20.66 -12.85 -1.24
N ASP A 117 21.87 -12.74 -0.70
CA ASP A 117 22.24 -13.02 0.69
C ASP A 117 21.73 -11.96 1.71
N ILE A 118 21.26 -10.82 1.22
CA ILE A 118 20.62 -9.78 2.03
C ILE A 118 19.34 -10.38 2.62
N ALA A 119 19.21 -10.33 3.95
CA ALA A 119 17.99 -10.77 4.63
C ALA A 119 16.76 -9.93 4.19
N PRO A 120 15.57 -10.56 4.05
CA PRO A 120 14.37 -9.82 3.70
C PRO A 120 13.98 -8.83 4.79
N TRP A 121 13.25 -7.78 4.41
CA TRP A 121 12.64 -6.88 5.37
C TRP A 121 11.50 -7.58 6.10
N CYS A 122 11.65 -7.81 7.40
CA CYS A 122 10.61 -8.44 8.21
C CYS A 122 9.54 -7.41 8.60
N PHE A 123 8.55 -7.26 7.72
CA PHE A 123 7.32 -6.51 7.98
C PHE A 123 6.27 -7.44 8.60
N LEU A 124 6.06 -7.35 9.91
CA LEU A 124 5.27 -8.33 10.68
C LEU A 124 4.06 -7.69 11.36
N GLY A 125 3.16 -8.50 11.92
CA GLY A 125 2.13 -8.01 12.83
C GLY A 125 0.72 -8.48 12.48
N ALA A 126 -0.28 -7.80 13.03
CA ALA A 126 -1.67 -8.25 12.99
C ALA A 126 -2.39 -8.02 11.66
N GLY A 127 -1.79 -7.28 10.71
CA GLY A 127 -2.38 -7.04 9.39
C GLY A 127 -3.79 -6.43 9.44
N GLY A 128 -4.09 -5.62 10.46
CA GLY A 128 -5.43 -5.05 10.67
C GLY A 128 -6.48 -5.99 11.25
N ALA A 129 -6.09 -7.18 11.74
CA ALA A 129 -6.99 -8.07 12.46
C ALA A 129 -7.66 -7.35 13.64
N ALA A 130 -8.97 -7.53 13.76
CA ALA A 130 -9.76 -6.88 14.79
C ALA A 130 -9.46 -7.45 16.18
N VAL A 131 -9.26 -6.57 17.15
CA VAL A 131 -9.10 -6.94 18.56
C VAL A 131 -10.28 -6.47 19.40
N SER A 132 -10.56 -7.21 20.47
CA SER A 132 -11.76 -7.00 21.29
C SER A 132 -11.71 -5.70 22.12
N ASN A 133 -10.52 -5.23 22.48
CA ASN A 133 -10.34 -4.02 23.30
C ASN A 133 -8.91 -3.44 23.16
N GLU A 134 -8.74 -2.25 23.75
CA GLU A 134 -7.48 -1.48 23.74
C GLU A 134 -6.35 -2.15 24.52
N THR A 135 -6.65 -2.87 25.61
CA THR A 135 -5.63 -3.59 26.39
C THR A 135 -4.97 -4.68 25.54
N LEU A 136 -5.77 -5.44 24.78
CA LEU A 136 -5.25 -6.43 23.83
C LEU A 136 -4.49 -5.76 22.69
N PHE A 137 -4.98 -4.63 22.17
CA PHE A 137 -4.27 -3.85 21.16
C PHE A 137 -2.86 -3.49 21.64
N GLU A 138 -2.74 -2.90 22.83
CA GLU A 138 -1.45 -2.47 23.39
C GLU A 138 -0.55 -3.68 23.70
N SER A 139 -1.11 -4.72 24.33
CA SER A 139 -0.34 -5.91 24.73
C SER A 139 0.26 -6.66 23.54
N ILE A 140 -0.49 -6.76 22.43
CA ILE A 140 -0.01 -7.39 21.20
C ILE A 140 1.17 -6.60 20.61
N LEU A 141 1.06 -5.28 20.56
CA LEU A 141 2.12 -4.42 20.01
C LEU A 141 3.36 -4.38 20.91
N GLU A 142 3.16 -4.38 22.22
CA GLU A 142 4.25 -4.49 23.19
C GLU A 142 4.97 -5.84 23.03
N ALA A 143 4.22 -6.93 22.87
CA ALA A 143 4.77 -8.24 22.60
C ALA A 143 5.55 -8.31 21.28
N TYR A 144 5.09 -7.62 20.22
CA TYR A 144 5.86 -7.53 18.97
C TYR A 144 7.20 -6.83 19.19
N ALA A 145 7.23 -5.74 19.94
CA ALA A 145 8.48 -5.04 20.26
C ALA A 145 9.42 -5.89 21.12
N LEU A 146 8.89 -6.60 22.13
CA LEU A 146 9.68 -7.40 23.07
C LEU A 146 10.19 -8.72 22.48
N PHE A 147 9.35 -9.45 21.77
CA PHE A 147 9.61 -10.85 21.42
C PHE A 147 9.95 -11.10 19.95
N LEU A 148 9.86 -10.08 19.07
CA LEU A 148 10.22 -10.19 17.66
C LEU A 148 11.48 -9.38 17.33
N PRO A 149 12.68 -9.87 17.70
CA PRO A 149 13.93 -9.12 17.50
C PRO A 149 14.27 -8.91 16.02
N LEU A 150 13.73 -9.73 15.12
CA LEU A 150 13.95 -9.62 13.69
C LEU A 150 13.00 -8.62 13.00
N ALA A 151 11.95 -8.14 13.67
CA ALA A 151 11.00 -7.21 13.07
C ALA A 151 11.71 -5.91 12.66
N ASN A 152 11.58 -5.54 11.39
CA ASN A 152 12.07 -4.26 10.87
C ASN A 152 10.97 -3.21 10.82
N SER A 153 9.71 -3.64 10.70
CA SER A 153 8.52 -2.82 10.90
C SER A 153 7.36 -3.67 11.39
N ILE A 154 6.32 -3.01 11.89
CA ILE A 154 5.11 -3.67 12.37
C ILE A 154 3.83 -3.10 11.75
N THR A 155 2.81 -3.96 11.59
CA THR A 155 1.41 -3.58 11.37
C THR A 155 0.64 -3.57 12.68
N THR A 156 -0.33 -2.66 12.81
CA THR A 156 -1.22 -2.62 13.97
C THR A 156 -2.44 -3.53 13.79
N PRO A 157 -3.03 -4.01 14.89
CA PRO A 157 -4.40 -4.53 14.86
C PRO A 157 -5.40 -3.39 14.64
N THR A 158 -6.69 -3.73 14.59
CA THR A 158 -7.79 -2.77 14.47
C THR A 158 -8.64 -2.76 15.74
N ILE A 159 -8.83 -1.58 16.33
CA ILE A 159 -9.74 -1.38 17.47
C ILE A 159 -11.18 -1.38 16.96
N LYS A 160 -11.98 -2.38 17.37
CA LYS A 160 -13.40 -2.48 16.99
C LYS A 160 -14.33 -1.69 17.91
N HIS A 161 -13.94 -1.50 19.17
CA HIS A 161 -14.74 -0.78 20.15
C HIS A 161 -13.87 0.22 20.91
N ILE A 162 -14.40 1.42 21.15
CA ILE A 162 -13.82 2.42 22.05
C ILE A 162 -14.83 2.68 23.14
N GLU A 163 -14.42 2.53 24.40
CA GLU A 163 -15.31 2.74 25.56
C GLU A 163 -16.66 2.01 25.40
N GLY A 164 -16.63 0.77 24.91
CA GLY A 164 -17.83 -0.04 24.68
C GLY A 164 -18.66 0.33 23.45
N ARG A 165 -18.29 1.34 22.67
CA ARG A 165 -19.00 1.76 21.45
C ARG A 165 -18.35 1.16 20.21
N LEU A 166 -19.16 0.53 19.37
CA LEU A 166 -18.72 -0.02 18.09
C LEU A 166 -18.29 1.11 17.16
N VAL A 167 -17.05 1.05 16.68
CA VAL A 167 -16.50 2.02 15.74
C VAL A 167 -17.25 1.90 14.41
N ARG A 168 -17.81 3.01 13.94
CA ARG A 168 -18.49 3.11 12.64
C ARG A 168 -17.63 3.93 11.70
N THR A 169 -17.31 3.36 10.54
CA THR A 169 -16.66 4.07 9.43
C THR A 169 -17.44 5.33 9.05
N LYS A 170 -16.72 6.40 8.68
CA LYS A 170 -17.27 7.72 8.34
C LYS A 170 -18.08 8.37 9.46
N SER A 171 -17.77 8.03 10.71
CA SER A 171 -18.31 8.69 11.91
C SER A 171 -17.18 9.28 12.77
N PRO A 172 -17.48 10.21 13.71
CA PRO A 172 -16.48 10.71 14.64
C PRO A 172 -15.78 9.61 15.46
N LEU A 173 -16.44 8.46 15.68
CA LEU A 173 -15.82 7.32 16.37
C LEU A 173 -14.65 6.72 15.59
N GLU A 174 -14.67 6.77 14.25
CA GLU A 174 -13.55 6.31 13.42
C GLU A 174 -12.31 7.17 13.65
N ILE A 175 -12.49 8.50 13.65
CA ILE A 175 -11.40 9.45 13.91
C ILE A 175 -10.81 9.20 15.30
N ILE A 176 -11.65 9.07 16.32
CA ILE A 176 -11.21 8.79 17.69
C ILE A 176 -10.47 7.43 17.75
N ALA A 177 -10.94 6.40 17.03
CA ALA A 177 -10.27 5.11 16.93
C ALA A 177 -8.86 5.25 16.37
N CYS A 178 -8.72 6.02 15.30
CA CYS A 178 -7.46 6.21 14.60
C CYS A 178 -6.44 6.97 15.46
N MET A 179 -6.87 8.04 16.14
CA MET A 179 -6.03 8.77 17.10
C MET A 179 -5.59 7.88 18.26
N ARG A 180 -6.51 7.07 18.77
CA ARG A 180 -6.24 6.17 19.90
C ARG A 180 -5.30 5.04 19.51
N SER A 181 -5.52 4.40 18.35
CA SER A 181 -4.63 3.37 17.79
C SER A 181 -3.19 3.88 17.65
N SER A 182 -3.00 5.08 17.09
CA SER A 182 -1.66 5.67 16.92
C SER A 182 -0.97 5.94 18.27
N THR A 183 -1.71 6.50 19.22
CA THR A 183 -1.19 6.80 20.57
C THR A 183 -0.81 5.52 21.32
N LEU A 184 -1.70 4.52 21.32
CA LEU A 184 -1.47 3.23 21.98
C LEU A 184 -0.32 2.46 21.34
N ALA A 185 -0.23 2.47 20.00
CA ALA A 185 0.85 1.79 19.29
C ALA A 185 2.22 2.36 19.70
N ARG A 186 2.36 3.68 19.76
CA ARG A 186 3.60 4.32 20.21
C ARG A 186 3.92 4.04 21.67
N SER A 187 2.91 4.06 22.54
CA SER A 187 3.06 3.66 23.95
C SER A 187 3.59 2.23 24.07
N ALA A 188 2.95 1.30 23.36
CA ALA A 188 3.30 -0.12 23.37
C ALA A 188 4.74 -0.38 22.89
N LEU A 189 5.13 0.21 21.76
CA LEU A 189 6.48 0.06 21.22
C LEU A 189 7.54 0.63 22.16
N ARG A 190 7.24 1.73 22.85
CA ARG A 190 8.13 2.29 23.88
C ARG A 190 8.24 1.37 25.10
N LYS A 191 7.11 0.83 25.59
CA LYS A 191 7.10 -0.14 26.70
C LYS A 191 7.90 -1.39 26.37
N GLY A 192 7.78 -1.87 25.14
CA GLY A 192 8.55 -3.01 24.64
C GLY A 192 9.99 -2.72 24.25
N GLY A 193 10.51 -1.53 24.57
CA GLY A 193 11.94 -1.19 24.38
C GLY A 193 12.35 -0.85 22.95
N ARG A 194 11.41 -0.76 22.00
CA ARG A 194 11.67 -0.46 20.58
C ARG A 194 10.92 0.78 20.12
N ALA A 195 11.13 1.90 20.80
CA ALA A 195 10.43 3.16 20.55
C ALA A 195 10.64 3.70 19.12
N GLY A 196 11.75 3.35 18.47
CA GLY A 196 12.08 3.77 17.12
C GLY A 196 11.37 2.95 16.03
N LEU A 197 10.88 1.75 16.36
CA LEU A 197 10.36 0.77 15.39
C LEU A 197 9.24 1.40 14.52
N PRO A 198 9.39 1.36 13.18
CA PRO A 198 8.41 1.96 12.30
C PRO A 198 7.10 1.18 12.28
N ILE A 199 6.00 1.93 12.26
CA ILE A 199 4.67 1.38 12.05
C ILE A 199 4.35 1.51 10.56
N MET A 200 4.28 0.38 9.87
CA MET A 200 3.91 0.33 8.46
C MET A 200 2.51 -0.33 8.40
N ASN A 201 1.58 0.17 7.59
CA ASN A 201 0.13 0.08 7.88
C ASN A 201 -0.29 0.94 9.09
N SER A 202 0.40 2.08 9.25
CA SER A 202 -0.02 3.31 9.92
C SER A 202 -1.22 3.20 10.89
N ILE A 203 -2.44 3.03 10.36
CA ILE A 203 -3.69 2.96 11.13
C ILE A 203 -4.68 2.00 10.48
N ALA A 204 -4.60 0.71 10.81
CA ALA A 204 -5.52 -0.28 10.25
C ALA A 204 -7.01 -0.06 10.63
N SER A 205 -7.28 0.71 11.69
CA SER A 205 -8.63 1.15 12.07
C SER A 205 -9.26 2.16 11.11
N ALA A 206 -8.48 2.77 10.22
CA ALA A 206 -8.98 3.79 9.30
C ALA A 206 -9.44 3.16 7.99
N VAL A 207 -10.70 3.33 7.66
CA VAL A 207 -11.24 3.02 6.33
C VAL A 207 -11.29 4.30 5.48
N SER A 208 -11.68 5.43 6.10
CA SER A 208 -11.68 6.74 5.46
C SER A 208 -10.32 7.43 5.49
N ASP A 209 -10.04 8.20 4.44
CA ASP A 209 -8.90 9.12 4.33
C ASP A 209 -8.85 10.11 5.49
N THR A 210 -9.99 10.70 5.84
CA THR A 210 -10.13 11.71 6.90
C THR A 210 -9.68 11.14 8.25
N ALA A 211 -10.13 9.93 8.59
CA ALA A 211 -9.74 9.29 9.85
C ALA A 211 -8.26 8.88 9.85
N LYS A 212 -7.73 8.41 8.72
CA LYS A 212 -6.32 8.03 8.58
C LYS A 212 -5.40 9.24 8.71
N ILE A 213 -5.71 10.33 8.02
CA ILE A 213 -4.98 11.60 8.08
C ILE A 213 -5.04 12.17 9.50
N ALA A 214 -6.24 12.30 10.08
CA ALA A 214 -6.41 12.86 11.42
C ALA A 214 -5.70 12.02 12.50
N GLY A 215 -5.85 10.70 12.45
CA GLY A 215 -5.21 9.79 13.41
C GLY A 215 -3.69 9.81 13.33
N SER A 216 -3.13 10.04 12.14
CA SER A 216 -1.67 10.01 11.94
C SER A 216 -0.94 11.08 12.75
N GLN A 217 -1.60 12.20 13.02
CA GLN A 217 -1.09 13.31 13.82
C GLN A 217 -0.88 12.96 15.30
N PHE A 218 -1.33 11.79 15.75
CA PHE A 218 -1.30 11.36 17.15
C PHE A 218 -0.24 10.29 17.43
N GLY A 219 0.74 10.13 16.54
CA GLY A 219 1.90 9.28 16.83
C GLY A 219 2.61 8.71 15.62
N LEU A 220 2.07 8.86 14.41
CA LEU A 220 2.82 8.51 13.20
C LEU A 220 3.79 9.62 12.84
N ARG A 221 4.92 9.22 12.28
CA ARG A 221 6.10 10.02 11.97
C ARG A 221 6.42 9.85 10.49
N PRO A 222 7.01 10.83 9.80
CA PRO A 222 7.39 10.69 8.38
C PRO A 222 8.23 9.44 8.06
N THR A 223 8.97 8.92 9.03
CA THR A 223 9.78 7.68 8.95
C THR A 223 8.97 6.39 9.14
N ASP A 224 7.65 6.48 9.32
CA ASP A 224 6.72 5.35 9.29
C ASP A 224 6.23 5.08 7.85
N GLY A 225 5.45 4.02 7.65
CA GLY A 225 4.94 3.65 6.33
C GLY A 225 3.43 3.80 6.21
N TRP A 226 3.00 4.59 5.23
CA TRP A 226 1.60 4.76 4.86
C TRP A 226 1.24 3.74 3.79
N LEU A 227 0.60 2.66 4.22
CA LEU A 227 0.08 1.66 3.30
C LEU A 227 -1.13 2.24 2.55
N ILE A 228 -1.02 2.46 1.24
CA ILE A 228 -2.07 3.03 0.39
C ILE A 228 -2.36 2.03 -0.72
N GLY A 229 -3.48 1.32 -0.58
CA GLY A 229 -3.88 0.27 -1.50
C GLY A 229 -4.66 0.77 -2.71
N THR A 230 -4.38 0.22 -3.88
CA THR A 230 -5.24 0.32 -5.07
C THR A 230 -6.40 -0.65 -4.98
N ILE A 231 -7.48 -0.38 -5.72
CA ILE A 231 -8.61 -1.29 -5.86
C ILE A 231 -8.30 -2.26 -7.01
N SER A 232 -8.55 -3.54 -6.79
CA SER A 232 -8.31 -4.55 -7.82
C SER A 232 -9.43 -4.53 -8.88
N GLU A 233 -9.15 -4.45 -10.18
CA GLU A 233 -7.83 -4.33 -10.83
C GLU A 233 -7.63 -2.94 -11.42
N MET A 234 -6.40 -2.40 -11.30
CA MET A 234 -5.99 -1.11 -11.89
C MET A 234 -6.92 0.06 -11.59
N LYS A 235 -7.42 0.16 -10.35
CA LYS A 235 -8.35 1.20 -9.91
C LYS A 235 -7.83 1.99 -8.70
N ILE A 236 -8.28 3.24 -8.60
CA ILE A 236 -8.05 4.11 -7.46
C ILE A 236 -9.32 4.92 -7.16
N ASN A 237 -9.35 5.56 -6.00
CA ASN A 237 -10.41 6.47 -5.61
C ASN A 237 -9.81 7.75 -5.00
N PHE A 238 -10.64 8.77 -4.78
CA PHE A 238 -10.23 10.05 -4.21
C PHE A 238 -9.75 9.92 -2.78
N GLU A 239 -10.30 8.99 -1.98
CA GLU A 239 -9.80 8.75 -0.62
C GLU A 239 -8.31 8.35 -0.63
N ARG A 240 -7.88 7.48 -1.55
CA ARG A 240 -6.45 7.11 -1.70
C ARG A 240 -5.62 8.26 -2.29
N LEU A 241 -6.14 9.02 -3.26
CA LEU A 241 -5.43 10.20 -3.80
C LEU A 241 -5.24 11.31 -2.74
N ASN A 242 -6.22 11.51 -1.86
CA ASN A 242 -6.13 12.45 -0.73
C ASN A 242 -5.03 12.02 0.25
N GLU A 243 -4.95 10.71 0.56
CA GLU A 243 -3.86 10.16 1.39
C GLU A 243 -2.50 10.36 0.72
N ILE A 244 -2.37 10.12 -0.59
CA ILE A 244 -1.12 10.34 -1.34
C ILE A 244 -0.71 11.82 -1.28
N ALA A 245 -1.66 12.72 -1.52
CA ALA A 245 -1.42 14.17 -1.44
C ALA A 245 -0.93 14.57 -0.06
N TYR A 246 -1.59 14.09 0.99
CA TYR A 246 -1.20 14.35 2.37
C TYR A 246 0.21 13.82 2.68
N VAL A 247 0.52 12.57 2.37
CA VAL A 247 1.80 11.93 2.71
C VAL A 247 2.96 12.55 1.94
N ARG A 248 2.77 12.88 0.64
CA ARG A 248 3.81 13.56 -0.15
C ARG A 248 4.17 14.93 0.44
N ASN A 249 3.17 15.70 0.87
CA ASN A 249 3.41 17.01 1.49
C ASN A 249 4.00 16.92 2.91
N LEU A 250 3.69 15.83 3.63
CA LEU A 250 4.32 15.52 4.92
C LEU A 250 5.81 15.13 4.77
N GLY A 251 6.25 14.72 3.57
CA GLY A 251 7.56 14.12 3.36
C GLY A 251 7.66 12.69 3.93
N GLY A 252 6.52 12.00 4.03
CA GLY A 252 6.45 10.62 4.55
C GLY A 252 6.64 9.56 3.48
N HIS A 253 6.70 8.30 3.90
CA HIS A 253 6.85 7.16 2.99
C HIS A 253 5.52 6.52 2.61
N ILE A 254 5.22 6.52 1.31
CA ILE A 254 4.10 5.76 0.76
C ILE A 254 4.55 4.32 0.52
N VAL A 255 3.78 3.38 1.06
CA VAL A 255 3.89 1.95 0.77
C VAL A 255 2.69 1.61 -0.10
N ALA A 256 2.90 1.54 -1.42
CA ALA A 256 1.84 1.19 -2.34
C ALA A 256 1.49 -0.30 -2.18
N GLU A 257 0.20 -0.62 -2.12
CA GLU A 257 -0.31 -1.98 -2.05
C GLU A 257 -1.27 -2.25 -3.22
N SER A 258 -1.21 -3.45 -3.78
CA SER A 258 -2.20 -3.95 -4.71
C SER A 258 -2.42 -5.44 -4.43
N ALA A 259 -3.64 -5.92 -4.62
CA ALA A 259 -4.03 -7.29 -4.32
C ALA A 259 -4.76 -7.91 -5.52
N PRO A 260 -4.04 -8.26 -6.61
CA PRO A 260 -4.66 -8.87 -7.76
C PRO A 260 -5.40 -10.16 -7.37
N ILE A 261 -6.60 -10.36 -7.90
CA ILE A 261 -7.49 -11.45 -7.50
C ILE A 261 -7.36 -12.60 -8.50
N LEU A 262 -6.82 -13.74 -8.03
CA LEU A 262 -6.82 -14.97 -8.80
C LEU A 262 -8.26 -15.46 -9.04
N GLY A 263 -8.63 -15.62 -10.31
CA GLY A 263 -10.00 -15.96 -10.73
C GLY A 263 -10.94 -14.75 -10.79
N GLY A 264 -10.42 -13.53 -10.65
CA GLY A 264 -11.15 -12.28 -10.83
C GLY A 264 -11.19 -11.84 -12.29
N TYR A 265 -10.99 -10.53 -12.53
CA TYR A 265 -10.89 -9.99 -13.88
C TYR A 265 -9.54 -10.27 -14.55
N CYS A 266 -8.50 -10.59 -13.77
CA CYS A 266 -7.19 -11.02 -14.26
C CYS A 266 -7.25 -12.40 -14.93
#